data_AF-A0A1V5IKH3-F1
#
_entry.id   AF-A0A1V5IKH3-F1
#
_cell.length_a   1.000
_cell.length_b   1.000
_cell.length_c   1.000
_cell.angle_alpha   90.00
_cell.angle_beta   90.00
_cell.angle_gamma   90.00
#
_symmetry.space_group_name_H-M   'P 1'
#
loop_
_entity.id
_entity.type
_entity.pdbx_description
1 polymer ?
#
loop_
_entity_poly.entity_id
_entity_poly.type
_entity_poly.pdbx_seq_one_letter_code
_entity_poly.pdbx_strand_id
1 'polypeptide(L)'
;MKTVILPVLGILLLALVLPSSASYSLQDVLVIPPSDTSPPGSPLSVSAVLLIVPTGPTTFIEGYSLVLSTDLDRAAWNARVLVDGHQAAVFEKSGSTVFISGYLLSYPLSSDVEVEVTLKGTVPIEGAVDPVTVLRVFELNNRGEVVPGSETVVTRNLDLPRTLSSLPVPSECDAIPAPTRAAPGIASVVVIASIALAFLFTRKRAL
;
A
#
# COMPACT_ATOMS: atom_id res chain seq x y z
N MET A 1 -43.76 18.07 -3.15
CA MET A 1 -42.78 17.09 -3.70
C MET A 1 -41.41 17.71 -4.07
N LYS A 2 -41.11 18.96 -3.68
CA LYS A 2 -39.86 19.66 -4.07
C LYS A 2 -38.76 19.62 -3.00
N THR A 3 -39.07 19.19 -1.77
CA THR A 3 -38.17 19.25 -0.61
C THR A 3 -37.34 17.99 -0.37
N VAL A 4 -37.66 16.87 -1.03
CA VAL A 4 -36.92 15.59 -0.89
C VAL A 4 -35.81 15.45 -1.95
N ILE A 5 -35.84 16.26 -3.00
CA ILE A 5 -34.85 16.21 -4.10
C ILE A 5 -33.49 16.77 -3.65
N LEU A 6 -33.49 17.82 -2.82
CA LEU A 6 -32.26 18.45 -2.33
C LEU A 6 -31.35 17.52 -1.49
N PRO A 7 -31.85 16.78 -0.47
CA PRO A 7 -30.99 15.90 0.32
C PRO A 7 -30.52 14.67 -0.46
N VAL A 8 -31.35 14.13 -1.38
CA VAL A 8 -30.96 13.01 -2.25
C VAL A 8 -29.87 13.43 -3.25
N LEU A 9 -30.00 14.64 -3.82
CA LEU A 9 -28.97 15.20 -4.70
C LEU A 9 -27.66 15.48 -3.94
N GLY A 10 -27.74 15.93 -2.69
CA GLY A 10 -26.56 16.13 -1.83
C GLY A 10 -25.81 14.83 -1.51
N ILE A 11 -26.53 13.74 -1.21
CA ILE A 11 -25.93 12.42 -0.98
C ILE A 11 -25.35 11.84 -2.28
N LEU A 12 -26.03 12.05 -3.42
CA LEU A 12 -25.54 11.60 -4.73
C LEU A 12 -24.28 12.37 -5.19
N LEU A 13 -24.20 13.68 -4.92
CA LEU A 13 -22.99 14.47 -5.18
C LEU A 13 -21.82 14.07 -4.26
N LEU A 14 -22.10 13.70 -3.00
CA LEU A 14 -21.09 13.25 -2.07
C LEU A 14 -20.53 11.86 -2.43
N ALA A 15 -21.36 10.99 -3.02
CA ALA A 15 -20.94 9.69 -3.55
C ALA A 15 -20.09 9.79 -4.84
N LEU A 16 -20.02 10.96 -5.48
CA LEU A 16 -19.22 11.18 -6.69
C LEU A 16 -17.75 11.55 -6.38
N VAL A 17 -17.42 11.80 -5.11
CA VAL A 17 -16.04 11.97 -4.65
C VAL A 17 -15.49 10.61 -4.24
N LEU A 18 -15.42 9.67 -5.18
CA LEU A 18 -14.70 8.42 -4.96
C LEU A 18 -13.19 8.75 -4.96
N PRO A 19 -12.39 8.16 -4.05
CA PRO A 19 -10.94 8.30 -4.11
C PRO A 19 -10.46 7.80 -5.47
N SER A 20 -9.63 8.61 -6.13
CA SER A 20 -8.98 8.26 -7.39
C SER A 20 -8.27 6.93 -7.23
N SER A 21 -8.66 5.93 -8.00
CA SER A 21 -7.92 4.68 -8.15
C SER A 21 -6.50 4.96 -8.64
N ALA A 22 -5.54 4.08 -8.33
CA ALA A 22 -4.19 4.14 -8.88
C ALA A 22 -4.23 4.33 -10.41
N SER A 23 -3.39 5.21 -10.93
CA SER A 23 -3.16 5.42 -12.36
C SER A 23 -2.15 4.44 -12.95
N TYR A 24 -1.90 3.32 -12.26
CA TYR A 24 -1.06 2.25 -12.74
C TYR A 24 -1.54 0.88 -12.23
N SER A 25 -1.11 -0.17 -12.93
CA SER A 25 -1.29 -1.57 -12.56
C SER A 25 0.07 -2.26 -12.55
N LEU A 26 0.44 -2.88 -11.42
CA LEU A 26 1.69 -3.61 -11.26
C LEU A 26 1.56 -5.04 -11.80
N GLN A 27 2.42 -5.42 -12.74
CA GLN A 27 2.42 -6.70 -13.44
C GLN A 27 3.83 -7.31 -13.48
N ASP A 28 3.90 -8.60 -13.83
CA ASP A 28 5.13 -9.36 -14.05
C ASP A 28 6.18 -9.20 -12.94
N VAL A 29 5.71 -9.13 -11.69
CA VAL A 29 6.58 -9.00 -10.52
C VAL A 29 7.35 -10.30 -10.33
N LEU A 30 8.68 -10.21 -10.46
CA LEU A 30 9.60 -11.30 -10.25
C LEU A 30 10.65 -10.89 -9.22
N VAL A 31 10.76 -11.66 -8.14
CA VAL A 31 11.81 -11.49 -7.12
C VAL A 31 12.72 -12.70 -7.15
N ILE A 32 14.02 -12.46 -7.35
CA ILE A 32 15.06 -13.48 -7.42
C ILE A 32 15.96 -13.38 -6.17
N PRO A 33 16.19 -14.49 -5.45
CA PRO A 33 15.67 -15.84 -5.71
C PRO A 33 14.16 -16.02 -5.43
N PRO A 34 13.48 -16.91 -6.17
CA PRO A 34 12.05 -17.19 -6.00
C PRO A 34 11.83 -18.00 -4.72
N SER A 35 11.51 -17.31 -3.64
CA SER A 35 11.11 -17.86 -2.34
C SER A 35 10.23 -16.80 -1.67
N ASP A 36 9.63 -17.07 -0.52
CA ASP A 36 8.89 -16.06 0.24
C ASP A 36 9.71 -15.49 1.40
N THR A 37 10.84 -16.13 1.70
CA THR A 37 11.78 -15.73 2.75
C THR A 37 13.17 -15.46 2.20
N SER A 38 13.91 -14.59 2.87
CA SER A 38 15.30 -14.28 2.53
C SER A 38 16.14 -14.05 3.78
N PRO A 39 17.36 -14.61 3.86
CA PRO A 39 18.25 -14.32 4.97
C PRO A 39 18.71 -12.86 4.95
N PRO A 40 18.92 -12.22 6.10
CA PRO A 40 19.58 -10.93 6.19
C PRO A 40 20.93 -10.91 5.46
N GLY A 41 21.22 -9.83 4.74
CA GLY A 41 22.44 -9.67 3.94
C GLY A 41 22.45 -10.37 2.57
N SER A 42 21.44 -11.20 2.27
CA SER A 42 21.35 -11.89 0.98
C SER A 42 21.02 -10.91 -0.17
N PRO A 43 21.55 -11.15 -1.39
CA PRO A 43 21.23 -10.33 -2.55
C PRO A 43 19.83 -10.64 -3.09
N LEU A 44 19.12 -9.58 -3.48
CA LEU A 44 17.83 -9.64 -4.15
C LEU A 44 17.88 -8.88 -5.48
N SER A 45 17.21 -9.43 -6.48
CA SER A 45 16.89 -8.76 -7.73
C SER A 45 15.39 -8.75 -7.92
N VAL A 46 14.81 -7.59 -8.18
CA VAL A 46 13.38 -7.40 -8.45
C VAL A 46 13.23 -6.89 -9.88
N SER A 47 12.30 -7.49 -10.61
CA SER A 47 11.82 -6.99 -11.90
C SER A 47 10.30 -6.83 -11.84
N ALA A 48 9.77 -5.77 -12.44
CA ALA A 48 8.33 -5.56 -12.56
C ALA A 48 8.00 -4.65 -13.75
N VAL A 49 6.77 -4.74 -14.22
CA VAL A 49 6.21 -3.84 -15.25
C VAL A 49 5.03 -3.09 -14.65
N LEU A 50 5.01 -1.78 -14.77
CA LEU A 50 3.87 -0.95 -14.37
C LEU A 50 3.18 -0.47 -15.64
N LEU A 51 1.97 -0.95 -15.90
CA LEU A 51 1.14 -0.40 -16.97
C LEU A 51 0.43 0.84 -16.45
N ILE A 52 0.55 1.96 -17.14
CA ILE A 52 -0.14 3.20 -16.76
C ILE A 52 -1.59 3.11 -17.23
N VAL A 53 -2.52 3.28 -16.28
CA VAL A 53 -3.96 3.23 -16.52
C VAL A 53 -4.51 4.66 -16.47
N PRO A 54 -5.03 5.19 -17.59
CA PRO A 54 -5.54 6.56 -17.61
C PRO A 54 -6.67 6.78 -16.60
N THR A 55 -6.50 7.75 -15.71
CA THR A 55 -7.52 8.19 -14.74
C THR A 55 -8.13 9.55 -15.09
N GLY A 56 -7.67 10.17 -16.18
CA GLY A 56 -8.07 11.51 -16.59
C GLY A 56 -7.98 11.74 -18.11
N PRO A 57 -7.74 12.99 -18.56
CA PRO A 57 -7.68 13.31 -19.99
C PRO A 57 -6.40 12.82 -20.69
N THR A 58 -5.43 12.34 -19.91
CA THR A 58 -4.12 11.82 -20.31
C THR A 58 -3.86 10.51 -19.59
N THR A 59 -2.82 9.77 -20.02
CA THR A 59 -2.40 8.51 -19.39
C THR A 59 -2.01 8.69 -17.92
N PHE A 60 -1.38 9.81 -17.57
CA PHE A 60 -1.03 10.16 -16.19
C PHE A 60 -1.25 11.66 -15.94
N ILE A 61 -1.46 12.06 -14.69
CA ILE A 61 -1.61 13.48 -14.30
C ILE A 61 -0.23 14.15 -14.30
N GLU A 62 -0.01 15.11 -15.19
CA GLU A 62 1.30 15.75 -15.43
C GLU A 62 1.97 16.29 -14.16
N GLY A 63 1.20 16.94 -13.28
CA GLY A 63 1.72 17.56 -12.04
C GLY A 63 1.95 16.59 -10.88
N TYR A 64 1.70 15.29 -11.06
CA TYR A 64 1.89 14.26 -10.04
C TYR A 64 3.26 13.59 -10.23
N SER A 65 3.59 12.63 -9.36
CA SER A 65 4.81 11.84 -9.50
C SER A 65 4.55 10.39 -9.15
N LEU A 66 5.10 9.47 -9.94
CA LEU A 66 5.18 8.07 -9.61
C LEU A 66 6.46 7.83 -8.80
N VAL A 67 6.34 7.18 -7.65
CA VAL A 67 7.44 6.96 -6.73
C VAL A 67 7.69 5.47 -6.56
N LEU A 68 8.93 5.05 -6.78
CA LEU A 68 9.42 3.71 -6.53
C LEU A 68 10.33 3.74 -5.32
N SER A 69 10.12 2.84 -4.36
CA SER A 69 10.90 2.79 -3.13
C SER A 69 11.18 1.35 -2.68
N THR A 70 12.22 1.18 -1.85
CA THR A 70 12.66 -0.11 -1.33
C THR A 70 13.35 0.06 0.02
N ASP A 71 13.25 -0.96 0.87
CA ASP A 71 14.00 -1.08 2.12
C ASP A 71 15.34 -1.80 1.91
N LEU A 72 15.67 -2.23 0.68
CA LEU A 72 16.92 -2.92 0.40
C LEU A 72 18.14 -2.00 0.53
N ASP A 73 19.19 -2.52 1.16
CA ASP A 73 20.49 -1.88 1.23
C ASP A 73 21.19 -1.88 -0.12
N ARG A 74 21.98 -0.81 -0.36
CA ARG A 74 22.76 -0.63 -1.60
C ARG A 74 21.89 -0.79 -2.85
N ALA A 75 20.64 -0.35 -2.76
CA ALA A 75 19.69 -0.41 -3.85
C ALA A 75 20.23 0.32 -5.10
N ALA A 76 20.13 -0.35 -6.24
CA ALA A 76 20.50 0.13 -7.55
C ALA A 76 19.33 -0.10 -8.51
N TRP A 77 18.76 0.99 -9.00
CA TRP A 77 17.61 1.04 -9.87
C TRP A 77 18.02 1.22 -11.33
N ASN A 78 17.29 0.54 -12.21
CA ASN A 78 17.19 0.83 -13.63
C ASN A 78 15.69 0.81 -13.96
N ALA A 79 15.06 1.97 -14.05
CA ALA A 79 13.67 2.10 -14.49
C ALA A 79 13.62 2.74 -15.87
N ARG A 80 12.78 2.21 -16.77
CA ARG A 80 12.62 2.71 -18.14
C ARG A 80 11.16 3.04 -18.38
N VAL A 81 10.91 4.20 -18.96
CA VAL A 81 9.57 4.57 -19.45
C VAL A 81 9.50 4.20 -20.92
N LEU A 82 8.49 3.43 -21.30
CA LEU A 82 8.19 3.07 -22.66
C LEU A 82 6.88 3.73 -23.08
N VAL A 83 6.83 4.21 -24.31
CA VAL A 83 5.65 4.82 -24.93
C VAL A 83 5.47 4.16 -26.28
N ASP A 84 4.32 3.51 -26.48
CA ASP A 84 4.02 2.73 -27.68
C ASP A 84 5.17 1.74 -28.01
N GLY A 85 5.72 1.09 -26.96
CA GLY A 85 6.84 0.15 -27.04
C GLY A 85 8.23 0.76 -27.24
N HIS A 86 8.37 2.09 -27.30
CA HIS A 86 9.64 2.78 -27.52
C HIS A 86 10.13 3.45 -26.23
N GLN A 87 11.42 3.29 -25.92
CA GLN A 87 12.02 3.92 -24.74
C GLN A 87 12.00 5.45 -24.84
N ALA A 88 11.29 6.11 -23.93
CA ALA A 88 11.18 7.55 -23.83
C ALA A 88 12.13 8.15 -22.77
N ALA A 89 12.36 7.43 -21.66
CA ALA A 89 13.23 7.87 -20.58
C ALA A 89 13.86 6.70 -19.82
N VAL A 90 15.01 6.95 -19.18
CA VAL A 90 15.73 5.97 -18.34
C VAL A 90 16.17 6.63 -17.04
N PHE A 91 16.02 5.90 -15.94
CA PHE A 91 16.40 6.31 -14.59
C PHE A 91 17.36 5.28 -14.00
N GLU A 92 18.65 5.59 -14.03
CA GLU A 92 19.69 4.84 -13.35
C GLU A 92 20.07 5.57 -12.06
N LYS A 93 19.80 4.96 -10.92
CA LYS A 93 19.99 5.62 -9.62
C LYS A 93 20.34 4.63 -8.53
N SER A 94 21.23 5.04 -7.64
CA SER A 94 21.46 4.34 -6.37
C SER A 94 20.68 4.99 -5.23
N GLY A 95 20.28 4.18 -4.23
CA GLY A 95 19.54 4.61 -3.05
C GLY A 95 18.14 4.02 -2.98
N SER A 96 17.40 4.32 -1.92
CA SER A 96 16.13 3.68 -1.59
C SER A 96 14.92 4.18 -2.38
N THR A 97 15.05 5.23 -3.20
CA THR A 97 13.89 5.85 -3.87
C THR A 97 14.22 6.47 -5.23
N VAL A 98 13.33 6.25 -6.20
CA VAL A 98 13.29 6.89 -7.52
C VAL A 98 11.96 7.63 -7.68
N PHE A 99 12.03 8.84 -8.25
CA PHE A 99 10.86 9.66 -8.57
C PHE A 99 10.79 9.80 -10.09
N ILE A 100 9.64 9.48 -10.67
CA ILE A 100 9.35 9.66 -12.09
C ILE A 100 8.28 10.76 -12.18
N SER A 101 8.63 11.86 -12.83
CA SER A 101 7.72 12.98 -13.04
C SER A 101 6.51 12.55 -13.87
N GLY A 102 5.31 12.95 -13.46
CA GLY A 102 4.08 12.69 -14.21
C GLY A 102 4.11 13.25 -15.63
N TYR A 103 4.88 14.31 -15.88
CA TYR A 103 5.14 14.84 -17.23
C TYR A 103 5.69 13.78 -18.20
N LEU A 104 6.57 12.92 -17.72
CA LEU A 104 7.17 11.85 -18.52
C LEU A 104 6.23 10.66 -18.73
N LEU A 105 5.06 10.67 -18.09
CA LEU A 105 4.04 9.63 -18.15
C LEU A 105 2.73 10.15 -18.75
N SER A 106 2.64 11.45 -19.06
CA SER A 106 1.41 12.13 -19.48
C SER A 106 1.34 12.25 -20.99
N TYR A 107 0.69 11.28 -21.61
CA TYR A 107 0.50 11.17 -23.06
C TYR A 107 -0.99 11.19 -23.41
N PRO A 108 -1.34 11.43 -24.69
CA PRO A 108 -2.70 11.25 -25.19
C PRO A 108 -3.22 9.83 -24.91
N LEU A 109 -4.53 9.67 -24.71
CA LEU A 109 -5.17 8.38 -24.41
C LEU A 109 -5.04 7.32 -25.51
N SER A 110 -4.54 7.68 -26.69
CA SER A 110 -4.23 6.76 -27.77
C SER A 110 -2.86 6.08 -27.62
N SER A 111 -2.02 6.54 -26.70
CA SER A 111 -0.69 5.99 -26.44
C SER A 111 -0.75 4.97 -25.32
N ASP A 112 0.06 3.92 -25.46
CA ASP A 112 0.35 2.97 -24.40
C ASP A 112 1.60 3.41 -23.64
N VAL A 113 1.55 3.39 -22.30
CA VAL A 113 2.65 3.87 -21.45
C VAL A 113 2.94 2.84 -20.38
N GLU A 114 4.20 2.44 -20.31
CA GLU A 114 4.70 1.43 -19.39
C GLU A 114 5.94 1.91 -18.66
N VAL A 115 6.13 1.41 -17.44
CA VAL A 115 7.39 1.57 -16.70
C VAL A 115 7.95 0.19 -16.39
N GLU A 116 9.04 -0.16 -17.05
CA GLU A 116 9.83 -1.35 -16.72
C GLU A 116 10.80 -1.03 -15.59
N VAL A 117 10.79 -1.83 -14.53
CA VAL A 117 11.61 -1.63 -13.35
C VAL A 117 12.52 -2.83 -13.15
N THR A 118 13.81 -2.57 -12.98
CA THR A 118 14.78 -3.52 -12.42
C THR A 118 15.46 -2.89 -11.21
N LEU A 119 15.47 -3.61 -10.10
CA LEU A 119 16.11 -3.21 -8.85
C LEU A 119 17.03 -4.33 -8.37
N LYS A 120 18.24 -3.97 -7.96
CA LYS A 120 19.16 -4.87 -7.25
C LYS A 120 19.52 -4.29 -5.90
N GLY A 121 19.63 -5.12 -4.89
CA GLY A 121 20.03 -4.69 -3.55
C GLY A 121 20.34 -5.88 -2.65
N THR A 122 20.55 -5.61 -1.36
CA THR A 122 20.71 -6.64 -0.34
C THR A 122 19.69 -6.46 0.78
N VAL A 123 19.19 -7.56 1.32
CA VAL A 123 18.34 -7.54 2.52
C VAL A 123 19.12 -6.88 3.66
N PRO A 124 18.56 -5.89 4.37
CA PRO A 124 19.27 -5.25 5.49
C PRO A 124 19.64 -6.25 6.58
N ILE A 125 20.83 -6.07 7.18
CA ILE A 125 21.30 -6.89 8.31
C ILE A 125 20.88 -6.26 9.64
N GLU A 126 21.06 -4.94 9.75
CA GLU A 126 20.79 -4.18 10.96
C GLU A 126 19.47 -3.41 10.79
N GLY A 127 18.65 -3.40 11.83
CA GLY A 127 17.38 -2.65 11.82
C GLY A 127 16.34 -3.14 10.82
N ALA A 128 16.52 -4.35 10.25
CA ALA A 128 15.57 -4.93 9.31
C ALA A 128 14.20 -5.12 9.97
N VAL A 129 13.16 -4.58 9.35
CA VAL A 129 11.76 -4.79 9.75
C VAL A 129 11.23 -5.98 8.96
N ASP A 130 10.61 -6.94 9.65
CA ASP A 130 9.95 -8.08 9.01
C ASP A 130 8.44 -7.79 8.88
N PRO A 131 7.86 -7.81 7.67
CA PRO A 131 8.51 -8.12 6.38
C PRO A 131 9.24 -6.91 5.77
N VAL A 132 10.30 -7.19 5.00
CA VAL A 132 11.10 -6.18 4.29
C VAL A 132 10.37 -5.77 3.01
N THR A 133 10.25 -4.47 2.76
CA THR A 133 9.69 -3.97 1.50
C THR A 133 10.73 -4.07 0.38
N VAL A 134 10.52 -4.99 -0.58
CA VAL A 134 11.45 -5.13 -1.71
C VAL A 134 11.13 -4.15 -2.83
N LEU A 135 9.85 -3.84 -3.05
CA LEU A 135 9.39 -2.83 -4.00
C LEU A 135 8.10 -2.22 -3.49
N ARG A 136 8.06 -0.90 -3.40
CA ARG A 136 6.84 -0.14 -3.11
C ARG A 136 6.66 0.93 -4.17
N VAL A 137 5.46 0.99 -4.71
CA VAL A 137 5.04 1.92 -5.75
C VAL A 137 3.87 2.74 -5.21
N PHE A 138 3.87 4.04 -5.45
CA PHE A 138 2.78 4.93 -5.06
C PHE A 138 2.86 6.23 -5.83
N GLU A 139 1.76 6.99 -5.83
CA GLU A 139 1.71 8.30 -6.46
C GLU A 139 1.76 9.41 -5.41
N LEU A 140 2.45 10.49 -5.74
CA LEU A 140 2.38 11.75 -5.03
C LEU A 140 1.62 12.78 -5.87
N ASN A 141 0.67 13.46 -5.25
CA ASN A 141 0.04 14.63 -5.85
C ASN A 141 1.00 15.83 -5.88
N ASN A 142 0.57 16.94 -6.46
CA ASN A 142 1.36 18.17 -6.54
C ASN A 142 1.66 18.84 -5.18
N ARG A 143 1.11 18.33 -4.07
CA ARG A 143 1.40 18.76 -2.69
C ARG A 143 2.39 17.83 -1.99
N GLY A 144 2.86 16.77 -2.67
CA GLY A 144 3.71 15.74 -2.08
C GLY A 144 2.96 14.77 -1.17
N GLU A 145 1.62 14.71 -1.26
CA GLU A 145 0.80 13.78 -0.49
C GLU A 145 0.55 12.51 -1.30
N VAL A 146 0.52 11.36 -0.62
CA VAL A 146 0.20 10.08 -1.25
C VAL A 146 -1.23 10.11 -1.77
N VAL A 147 -1.42 9.80 -3.05
CA VAL A 147 -2.75 9.66 -3.64
C VAL A 147 -3.43 8.43 -3.00
N PRO A 148 -4.60 8.59 -2.35
CA PRO A 148 -5.25 7.48 -1.65
C PRO A 148 -5.52 6.29 -2.58
N GLY A 149 -5.17 5.08 -2.15
CA GLY A 149 -5.37 3.87 -2.94
C GLY A 149 -4.37 3.65 -4.09
N SER A 150 -3.39 4.55 -4.26
CA SER A 150 -2.33 4.39 -5.25
C SER A 150 -1.17 3.50 -4.79
N GLU A 151 -1.15 3.05 -3.53
CA GLU A 151 0.00 2.35 -2.96
C GLU A 151 -0.06 0.84 -3.21
N THR A 152 1.00 0.30 -3.81
CA THR A 152 1.22 -1.14 -4.00
C THR A 152 2.55 -1.53 -3.37
N VAL A 153 2.55 -2.60 -2.57
CA VAL A 153 3.74 -3.04 -1.82
C VAL A 153 4.01 -4.51 -2.10
N VAL A 154 5.25 -4.81 -2.47
CA VAL A 154 5.82 -6.16 -2.60
C VAL A 154 6.79 -6.36 -1.44
N THR A 155 6.57 -7.40 -0.66
CA THR A 155 7.32 -7.68 0.56
C THR A 155 8.04 -9.02 0.52
N ARG A 156 9.05 -9.16 1.37
CA ARG A 156 9.78 -10.41 1.59
C ARG A 156 9.96 -10.65 3.08
N ASN A 157 9.62 -11.85 3.55
CA ASN A 157 9.83 -12.20 4.95
C ASN A 157 11.31 -12.47 5.22
N LEU A 158 11.76 -12.21 6.44
CA LEU A 158 13.12 -12.53 6.86
C LEU A 158 13.23 -14.00 7.29
N ASP A 159 14.26 -14.68 6.81
CA ASP A 159 14.66 -15.98 7.34
C ASP A 159 15.54 -15.77 8.58
N LEU A 160 14.88 -15.46 9.70
CA LEU A 160 15.55 -15.32 10.98
C LEU A 160 15.76 -16.70 11.61
N PRO A 161 16.97 -17.02 12.10
CA PRO A 161 17.14 -18.23 12.89
C PRO A 161 16.19 -18.13 14.09
N ARG A 162 15.31 -19.13 14.25
CA ARG A 162 14.48 -19.23 15.46
C ARG A 162 15.42 -19.28 16.64
N THR A 163 15.52 -18.18 17.38
CA THR A 163 16.14 -18.23 18.70
C THR A 163 15.30 -19.23 19.48
N LEU A 164 15.89 -20.36 19.87
CA LEU A 164 15.23 -21.37 20.70
C LEU A 164 14.78 -20.67 21.98
N SER A 165 13.50 -20.33 22.06
CA SER A 165 12.85 -19.86 23.28
C SER A 165 12.68 -21.06 24.20
N SER A 166 13.79 -21.52 24.74
CA SER A 166 13.85 -22.34 25.95
C SER A 166 15.23 -22.11 26.55
N LEU A 167 15.39 -20.98 27.23
CA LEU A 167 16.34 -20.95 28.35
C LEU A 167 15.93 -22.08 29.30
N PRO A 168 16.85 -22.94 29.78
CA PRO A 168 16.50 -23.96 30.74
C PRO A 168 16.01 -23.26 32.01
N VAL A 169 14.72 -23.41 32.31
CA VAL A 169 14.17 -23.01 33.62
C VAL A 169 14.84 -23.92 34.66
N PRO A 170 15.56 -23.38 35.65
CA PRO A 170 16.06 -24.19 36.75
C PRO A 170 14.85 -24.77 37.50
N SER A 171 14.80 -26.09 37.65
CA SER A 171 13.83 -26.73 38.53
C SER A 171 14.13 -26.33 39.97
N GLU A 172 13.30 -25.47 40.55
CA GLU A 172 13.28 -25.25 41.99
C GLU A 172 12.05 -25.95 42.59
N CYS A 173 12.35 -26.76 43.60
CA CYS A 173 11.47 -27.70 44.29
C CYS A 173 10.59 -26.97 45.34
N ASP A 174 9.35 -27.46 45.51
CA ASP A 174 8.44 -27.32 46.65
C ASP A 174 8.23 -25.94 47.34
N ALA A 175 6.99 -25.41 47.26
CA ALA A 175 6.20 -25.00 48.44
C ALA A 175 4.74 -24.56 48.13
N ILE A 176 3.78 -25.29 48.74
CA ILE A 176 2.51 -24.88 49.40
C ILE A 176 1.42 -24.12 48.59
N PRO A 177 0.17 -24.63 48.51
CA PRO A 177 -0.95 -23.89 47.92
C PRO A 177 -1.49 -22.80 48.86
N ALA A 178 -1.51 -21.54 48.38
CA ALA A 178 -2.22 -20.43 49.02
C ALA A 178 -3.66 -20.30 48.48
N PRO A 179 -4.67 -19.98 49.30
CA PRO A 179 -6.06 -19.95 48.86
C PRO A 179 -6.37 -18.74 47.96
N THR A 180 -6.99 -19.01 46.82
CA THR A 180 -7.54 -18.02 45.88
C THR A 180 -8.65 -17.20 46.54
N ARG A 181 -8.40 -15.91 46.74
CA ARG A 181 -9.44 -14.93 47.06
C ARG A 181 -9.96 -14.29 45.78
N ALA A 182 -11.17 -14.66 45.37
CA ALA A 182 -11.90 -13.98 44.31
C ALA A 182 -12.33 -12.58 44.74
N ALA A 183 -12.12 -11.58 43.88
CA ALA A 183 -12.78 -10.28 43.96
C ALA A 183 -13.39 -9.95 42.57
N PRO A 184 -14.62 -9.41 42.52
CA PRO A 184 -15.35 -9.19 41.27
C PRO A 184 -15.25 -7.74 40.75
N GLY A 185 -15.51 -7.57 39.45
CA GLY A 185 -15.81 -6.28 38.80
C GLY A 185 -14.73 -5.81 37.83
N ILE A 186 -15.00 -5.17 36.69
CA ILE A 186 -16.21 -4.50 36.21
C ILE A 186 -16.21 -4.55 34.66
N ALA A 187 -17.39 -4.74 34.06
CA ALA A 187 -17.62 -4.70 32.63
C ALA A 187 -17.41 -3.28 32.05
N SER A 188 -16.80 -3.18 30.87
CA SER A 188 -16.86 -1.98 30.04
C SER A 188 -17.58 -2.29 28.73
N VAL A 189 -18.83 -1.83 28.67
CA VAL A 189 -19.69 -1.81 27.47
C VAL A 189 -19.25 -0.62 26.63
N VAL A 190 -18.78 -0.86 25.40
CA VAL A 190 -18.62 0.20 24.39
C VAL A 190 -19.84 0.18 23.47
N VAL A 191 -20.57 1.28 23.51
CA VAL A 191 -21.79 1.59 22.77
C VAL A 191 -21.44 1.87 21.31
N ILE A 192 -21.93 1.03 20.39
CA ILE A 192 -21.92 1.33 18.95
C ILE A 192 -23.18 2.15 18.66
N ALA A 193 -22.98 3.42 18.33
CA ALA A 193 -24.03 4.33 17.87
C ALA A 193 -24.48 3.94 16.46
N SER A 194 -25.67 3.34 16.35
CA SER A 194 -26.36 3.10 15.09
C SER A 194 -27.19 4.33 14.69
N ILE A 195 -26.81 4.94 13.56
CA ILE A 195 -27.53 6.06 12.94
C ILE A 195 -28.83 5.51 12.32
N ALA A 196 -29.96 5.76 12.99
CA ALA A 196 -31.29 5.55 12.44
C ALA A 196 -31.64 6.72 11.50
N LEU A 197 -31.49 6.50 10.20
CA LEU A 197 -31.97 7.44 9.19
C LEU A 197 -33.46 7.20 8.93
N ALA A 198 -34.27 8.19 9.30
CA ALA A 198 -35.71 8.23 9.20
C ALA A 198 -36.21 7.97 7.77
N PHE A 199 -36.90 6.84 7.60
CA PHE A 199 -37.78 6.61 6.47
C PHE A 199 -39.20 6.32 6.99
N LEU A 200 -40.15 7.09 6.48
CA LEU A 200 -41.56 6.73 6.28
C LEU A 200 -42.54 6.95 7.45
N PHE A 201 -42.76 8.21 7.81
CA PHE A 201 -44.09 8.66 8.26
C PHE A 201 -44.62 9.82 7.40
N THR A 202 -45.14 9.48 6.22
CA THR A 202 -46.24 10.24 5.63
C THR A 202 -47.22 9.28 4.94
N ARG A 203 -48.01 8.55 5.74
CA ARG A 203 -49.37 8.17 5.33
C ARG A 203 -50.34 8.99 6.16
N LYS A 204 -50.66 10.20 5.68
CA LYS A 204 -51.91 10.88 6.05
C LYS A 204 -53.04 10.17 5.30
N ARG A 205 -53.96 9.54 6.03
CA ARG A 205 -55.35 9.35 5.57
C ARG A 205 -56.20 10.35 6.35
N ALA A 206 -56.92 11.19 5.61
CA ALA A 206 -57.95 12.08 6.14
C ALA A 206 -59.31 11.55 5.67
N LEU A 207 -60.25 11.56 6.63
CA LEU A 207 -61.71 11.38 6.53
C LEU A 207 -62.23 10.14 5.79
#